data_AF-A0A7S3IKN5-F1
#
_entry.id   AF-A0A7S3IKN5-F1
#
_cell.length_a   1.000
_cell.length_b   1.000
_cell.length_c   1.000
_cell.angle_alpha   90.00
_cell.angle_beta   90.00
_cell.angle_gamma   90.00
#
_symmetry.space_group_name_H-M   'P 1'
#
loop_
_entity.id
_entity.type
_entity.pdbx_description
1 polymer ?
#
loop_
_entity_poly.entity_id
_entity_poly.type
_entity_poly.pdbx_seq_one_letter_code
_entity_poly.pdbx_strand_id
1 'polypeptide(L)'
;MKRAMKETERHLRELGYKVVPFFLTDEVWDQGRDYMNAALCNGFLEGVVRDMSSEGETLMDNSKMAKLVAGLGPVMRKILDFTLSLANRGRVAKSIKMLRIMSDRKFEEVLKKRQEFVYTVSEKWQRSNLSALISPAFPQ
;
A
#
# COMPACT_ATOMS: atom_id res chain seq x y z
N MET A 1 15.55 7.62 -7.68
CA MET A 1 15.75 7.21 -6.26
C MET A 1 17.20 7.38 -5.79
N LYS A 2 18.19 6.63 -6.32
CA LYS A 2 19.60 6.73 -5.86
C LYS A 2 20.19 8.15 -5.89
N ARG A 3 19.88 8.94 -6.93
CA ARG A 3 20.30 10.34 -7.04
C ARG A 3 19.70 11.23 -5.94
N ALA A 4 18.38 11.18 -5.77
CA ALA A 4 17.68 11.94 -4.72
C ALA A 4 18.20 11.59 -3.32
N MET A 5 18.42 10.30 -3.03
CA MET A 5 18.99 9.87 -1.75
C MET A 5 20.39 10.46 -1.50
N LYS A 6 21.27 10.44 -2.52
CA LYS A 6 22.61 11.02 -2.41
C LYS A 6 22.57 12.53 -2.19
N GLU A 7 21.64 13.21 -2.84
CA GLU A 7 21.47 14.66 -2.71
C GLU A 7 20.95 15.04 -1.34
N THR A 8 19.92 14.35 -0.84
CA THR A 8 19.42 14.51 0.53
C THR A 8 20.51 14.19 1.56
N GLU A 9 21.26 13.11 1.38
CA GLU A 9 22.38 12.76 2.26
C GLU A 9 23.42 13.87 2.32
N ARG A 10 23.82 14.43 1.17
CA ARG A 10 24.78 15.54 1.10
C ARG A 10 24.30 16.75 1.91
N HIS A 11 23.07 17.20 1.67
CA HIS A 11 22.51 18.37 2.37
C HIS A 11 22.39 18.14 3.88
N LEU A 12 21.98 16.94 4.30
CA LEU A 12 21.91 16.60 5.73
C LEU A 12 23.29 16.62 6.39
N ARG A 13 24.32 16.13 5.70
CA ARG A 13 25.71 16.18 6.21
C ARG A 13 26.22 17.62 6.27
N GLU A 14 25.91 18.47 5.30
CA GLU A 14 26.25 19.90 5.31
C GLU A 14 25.60 20.65 6.49
N LEU A 15 24.38 20.25 6.89
CA LEU A 15 23.71 20.76 8.09
C LEU A 15 24.24 20.16 9.42
N GLY A 16 25.25 19.29 9.37
CA GLY A 16 25.87 18.69 10.55
C GLY A 16 25.21 17.40 11.04
N TYR A 17 24.24 16.83 10.32
CA TYR A 17 23.60 15.57 10.71
C TYR A 17 24.47 14.35 10.36
N LYS A 18 24.49 13.37 11.27
CA LYS A 18 25.02 12.03 10.99
C LYS A 18 23.96 11.20 10.26
N VAL A 19 24.15 11.00 8.96
CA VAL A 19 23.29 10.13 8.16
C VAL A 19 23.68 8.67 8.39
N VAL A 20 22.73 7.88 8.89
CA VAL A 20 22.87 6.43 9.11
C VAL A 20 21.86 5.73 8.22
N PRO A 21 22.28 4.75 7.40
CA PRO A 21 21.34 4.05 6.54
C PRO A 21 20.42 3.15 7.38
N PHE A 22 19.11 3.24 7.11
CA PHE A 22 18.10 2.36 7.69
C PHE A 22 17.50 1.50 6.59
N PHE A 23 17.85 0.22 6.59
CA PHE A 23 17.38 -0.74 5.59
C PHE A 23 16.26 -1.62 6.16
N LEU A 24 15.17 -1.68 5.41
CA LEU A 24 14.15 -2.71 5.52
C LEU A 24 14.37 -3.71 4.39
N THR A 25 14.17 -5.00 4.65
CA THR A 25 14.24 -6.00 3.60
C THR A 25 13.05 -5.86 2.65
N ASP A 26 13.14 -6.42 1.45
CA ASP A 26 12.06 -6.35 0.46
C ASP A 26 10.77 -7.00 1.00
N GLU A 27 10.90 -8.04 1.81
CA GLU A 27 9.76 -8.71 2.46
C GLU A 27 9.02 -7.78 3.42
N VAL A 28 9.76 -6.99 4.21
CA VAL A 28 9.18 -6.03 5.16
C VAL A 28 8.47 -4.91 4.40
N TRP A 29 9.05 -4.46 3.29
CA TRP A 29 8.41 -3.47 2.41
C TRP A 29 7.12 -3.98 1.78
N ASP A 30 7.13 -5.20 1.27
CA ASP A 30 5.95 -5.82 0.67
C ASP A 30 4.85 -6.04 1.72
N GLN A 31 5.19 -6.51 2.92
CA GLN A 31 4.23 -6.63 4.03
C GLN A 31 3.60 -5.28 4.40
N GLY A 32 4.41 -4.23 4.55
CA GLY A 32 3.90 -2.89 4.86
C GLY A 32 2.95 -2.36 3.78
N ARG A 33 3.29 -2.56 2.51
CA ARG A 33 2.43 -2.18 1.37
C ARG A 33 1.12 -2.95 1.37
N ASP A 34 1.17 -4.26 1.61
CA ASP A 34 -0.02 -5.12 1.63
C ASP A 34 -0.98 -4.72 2.76
N TYR A 35 -0.46 -4.44 3.96
CA TYR A 35 -1.28 -3.94 5.08
C TYR A 35 -1.90 -2.57 4.80
N MET A 36 -1.15 -1.65 4.19
CA MET A 36 -1.67 -0.33 3.82
C MET A 36 -2.78 -0.44 2.76
N ASN A 37 -2.56 -1.25 1.72
CA ASN A 37 -3.54 -1.45 0.66
C ASN A 37 -4.80 -2.11 1.19
N ALA A 38 -4.68 -3.11 2.06
CA ALA A 38 -5.83 -3.74 2.69
C ALA A 38 -6.66 -2.73 3.52
N ALA A 39 -5.98 -1.86 4.28
CA ALA A 39 -6.62 -0.77 5.03
C ALA A 39 -7.37 0.22 4.12
N LEU A 40 -6.73 0.69 3.05
CA LEU A 40 -7.33 1.65 2.12
C LEU A 40 -8.51 1.04 1.34
N CYS A 41 -8.35 -0.19 0.84
CA CYS A 41 -9.37 -0.83 0.01
C CYS A 41 -10.61 -1.25 0.80
N ASN A 42 -10.45 -1.63 2.07
CA ASN A 42 -11.57 -2.14 2.90
C ASN A 42 -12.13 -1.08 3.86
N GLY A 43 -11.33 -0.08 4.24
CA GLY A 43 -11.78 0.97 5.17
C GLY A 43 -12.21 2.28 4.50
N PHE A 44 -11.81 2.53 3.24
CA PHE A 44 -11.99 3.85 2.62
C PHE A 44 -12.59 3.81 1.21
N LEU A 45 -12.13 2.87 0.37
CA LEU A 45 -12.50 2.84 -1.05
C LEU A 45 -14.00 2.70 -1.29
N GLU A 46 -14.71 1.90 -0.49
CA GLU A 46 -16.16 1.73 -0.64
C GLU A 46 -16.93 3.03 -0.38
N GLY A 47 -16.59 3.75 0.69
CA GLY A 47 -17.17 5.05 1.02
C GLY A 47 -16.92 6.07 -0.09
N VAL A 48 -15.67 6.20 -0.53
CA VAL A 48 -15.31 7.10 -1.63
C VAL A 48 -16.07 6.76 -2.91
N VAL A 49 -16.13 5.49 -3.30
CA VAL A 49 -16.84 5.07 -4.52
C VAL A 49 -18.34 5.35 -4.42
N ARG A 50 -18.94 5.15 -3.24
CA ARG A 50 -20.35 5.48 -2.99
C ARG A 50 -20.58 6.97 -3.12
N ASP A 51 -19.78 7.78 -2.45
CA ASP A 51 -19.94 9.23 -2.39
C ASP A 51 -19.71 9.87 -3.78
N MET A 52 -18.68 9.44 -4.51
CA MET A 52 -18.47 9.85 -5.91
C MET A 52 -19.66 9.47 -6.81
N SER A 53 -20.29 8.32 -6.55
CA SER A 53 -21.47 7.90 -7.33
C SER A 53 -22.71 8.73 -6.98
N SER A 54 -22.89 9.14 -5.72
CA SER A 54 -24.02 9.99 -5.31
C SER A 54 -23.88 11.44 -5.78
N GLU A 55 -22.65 11.94 -5.88
CA GLU A 55 -22.36 13.28 -6.40
C GLU A 55 -22.35 13.35 -7.95
N GLY A 56 -22.59 12.23 -8.62
CA GLY A 56 -22.62 12.17 -10.10
C GLY A 56 -21.24 12.37 -10.74
N GLU A 57 -20.16 12.19 -9.98
CA GLU A 57 -18.81 12.35 -10.49
C GLU A 57 -18.48 11.25 -11.51
N THR A 58 -17.85 11.64 -12.62
CA THR A 58 -17.40 10.67 -13.60
C THR A 58 -16.20 9.92 -13.04
N LEU A 59 -16.44 8.71 -12.56
CA LEU A 59 -15.36 7.80 -12.18
C LEU A 59 -14.43 7.59 -13.39
N MET A 60 -13.13 7.82 -13.21
CA MET A 60 -12.13 7.39 -14.18
C MET A 60 -12.27 5.89 -14.44
N ASP A 61 -11.97 5.41 -15.65
CA ASP A 61 -12.21 4.00 -16.01
C ASP A 61 -11.51 3.00 -15.09
N ASN A 62 -10.35 3.37 -14.53
CA ASN A 62 -9.65 2.59 -13.52
C ASN A 62 -10.44 2.47 -12.21
N SER A 63 -11.16 3.51 -11.80
CA SER A 63 -12.03 3.52 -10.62
C SER A 63 -13.31 2.72 -10.85
N LYS A 64 -13.85 2.70 -12.08
CA LYS A 64 -14.96 1.82 -12.47
C LYS A 64 -14.57 0.34 -12.38
N MET A 65 -13.36 -0.01 -12.84
CA MET A 65 -12.82 -1.36 -12.68
C MET A 65 -12.62 -1.73 -11.22
N ALA A 66 -12.16 -0.80 -10.38
CA ALA A 66 -12.05 -1.03 -8.94
C ALA A 66 -13.43 -1.29 -8.29
N LYS A 67 -14.45 -0.51 -8.65
CA LYS A 67 -15.85 -0.72 -8.21
C LYS A 67 -16.40 -2.08 -8.65
N LEU A 68 -16.18 -2.44 -9.91
CA LEU A 68 -16.62 -3.73 -10.45
C LEU A 68 -15.95 -4.88 -9.70
N VAL A 69 -14.63 -4.85 -9.56
CA VAL A 69 -13.83 -5.86 -8.86
C VAL A 69 -14.19 -5.95 -7.37
N ALA A 70 -14.50 -4.82 -6.73
CA ALA A 70 -14.98 -4.76 -5.36
C ALA A 70 -16.34 -5.47 -5.20
N GLY A 71 -17.26 -5.28 -6.16
CA GLY A 71 -18.60 -5.90 -6.16
C GLY A 71 -18.66 -7.34 -6.69
N LEU A 72 -17.56 -7.91 -7.21
CA LEU A 72 -17.56 -9.29 -7.72
C LEU A 72 -17.66 -10.33 -6.60
N GLY A 73 -18.64 -11.22 -6.72
CA GLY A 73 -18.77 -12.40 -5.87
C GLY A 73 -17.61 -13.41 -6.05
N PRO A 74 -17.45 -14.36 -5.12
CA PRO A 74 -16.29 -15.25 -5.06
C PRO A 74 -16.03 -16.08 -6.33
N VAL A 75 -17.10 -16.50 -7.01
CA VAL A 75 -17.03 -17.33 -8.22
C VAL A 75 -16.55 -16.54 -9.43
N MET A 76 -17.20 -15.40 -9.72
CA MET A 76 -16.80 -14.51 -10.81
C MET A 76 -15.37 -14.00 -10.65
N ARG A 77 -14.91 -13.88 -9.40
CA ARG A 77 -13.54 -13.48 -9.10
C ARG A 77 -12.51 -14.56 -9.41
N LYS A 78 -12.80 -15.84 -9.15
CA LYS A 78 -11.92 -16.95 -9.58
C LYS A 78 -11.78 -17.00 -11.11
N ILE A 79 -12.88 -16.74 -11.82
CA ILE A 79 -12.88 -16.68 -13.29
C ILE A 79 -12.02 -15.50 -13.77
N LEU A 80 -12.13 -14.34 -13.13
CA LEU A 80 -11.31 -13.17 -13.43
C LEU A 80 -9.81 -13.43 -13.19
N ASP A 81 -9.45 -14.04 -12.06
CA ASP A 81 -8.05 -14.38 -11.76
C ASP A 81 -7.48 -15.37 -12.78
N PHE A 82 -8.27 -16.37 -13.18
CA PHE A 82 -7.88 -17.37 -14.18
C PHE A 82 -7.72 -16.78 -15.59
N THR A 83 -8.64 -15.91 -16.00
CA THR A 83 -8.55 -15.24 -17.31
C THR A 83 -7.38 -14.27 -17.39
N LEU A 84 -7.07 -13.56 -16.30
CA LEU A 84 -5.93 -12.63 -16.24
C LEU A 84 -4.59 -13.34 -16.18
N SER A 85 -4.51 -14.52 -15.55
CA SER A 85 -3.29 -15.34 -15.57
C SER A 85 -3.01 -15.88 -16.97
N LEU A 86 -4.04 -16.30 -17.71
CA LEU A 86 -3.94 -16.72 -19.11
C LEU A 86 -3.55 -15.57 -20.05
N ALA A 87 -4.05 -14.36 -19.80
CA ALA A 87 -3.75 -13.18 -20.62
C ALA A 87 -2.37 -12.53 -20.34
N ASN A 88 -1.52 -13.16 -19.50
CA ASN A 88 -0.22 -12.64 -19.07
C ASN A 88 -0.28 -11.21 -18.47
N ARG A 89 -1.42 -10.83 -17.89
CA ARG A 89 -1.64 -9.51 -17.27
C ARG A 89 -1.33 -9.53 -15.77
N GLY A 90 -0.15 -10.03 -15.41
CA GLY A 90 0.25 -10.26 -14.01
C GLY A 90 0.15 -9.03 -13.10
N ARG A 91 0.45 -7.82 -13.63
CA ARG A 91 0.29 -6.57 -12.86
C ARG A 91 -1.18 -6.29 -12.50
N VAL A 92 -2.09 -6.49 -13.45
CA VAL A 92 -3.54 -6.27 -13.26
C VAL A 92 -4.10 -7.29 -12.26
N ALA A 93 -3.68 -8.55 -12.36
CA ALA A 93 -4.04 -9.58 -11.39
C ALA A 93 -3.57 -9.23 -9.97
N LYS A 94 -2.36 -8.67 -9.81
CA LYS A 94 -1.86 -8.21 -8.50
C LYS A 94 -2.71 -7.06 -7.95
N SER A 95 -3.06 -6.08 -8.78
CA SER A 95 -3.96 -4.99 -8.38
C SER A 95 -5.35 -5.46 -7.95
N ILE A 96 -5.94 -6.42 -8.67
CA ILE A 96 -7.25 -7.00 -8.33
C ILE A 96 -7.23 -7.78 -7.00
N LYS A 97 -6.11 -8.44 -6.68
CA LYS A 97 -5.90 -9.08 -5.38
C LYS A 97 -5.82 -8.06 -4.24
N MET A 98 -5.20 -6.90 -4.47
CA MET A 98 -5.13 -5.82 -3.48
C MET A 98 -6.50 -5.17 -3.25
N LEU A 99 -7.32 -5.03 -4.29
CA LEU A 99 -8.71 -4.54 -4.24
C LEU A 99 -9.70 -5.57 -3.69
N ARG A 100 -9.24 -6.56 -2.93
CA ARG A 100 -10.09 -7.61 -2.38
C ARG A 100 -10.80 -7.11 -1.14
N ILE A 101 -12.13 -7.06 -1.25
CA ILE A 101 -13.00 -6.91 -0.08
C ILE A 101 -12.83 -8.15 0.81
N MET A 102 -12.55 -7.89 2.07
CA MET A 102 -12.32 -8.85 3.13
C MET A 102 -13.57 -8.85 4.02
N SER A 103 -13.84 -9.97 4.69
CA SER A 103 -14.86 -9.95 5.74
C SER A 103 -14.38 -9.09 6.92
N ASP A 104 -15.30 -8.51 7.67
CA ASP A 104 -14.99 -7.64 8.82
C ASP A 104 -13.99 -8.29 9.78
N ARG A 105 -14.23 -9.55 10.16
CA ARG A 105 -13.30 -10.32 11.02
C ARG A 105 -11.88 -10.37 10.44
N LYS A 106 -11.78 -10.65 9.14
CA LYS A 106 -10.47 -10.76 8.47
C LYS A 106 -9.81 -9.38 8.33
N PHE A 107 -10.62 -8.34 8.18
CA PHE A 107 -10.15 -6.97 8.13
C PHE A 107 -9.58 -6.53 9.50
N GLU A 108 -10.30 -6.80 10.59
CA GLU A 108 -9.83 -6.58 11.96
C GLU A 108 -8.53 -7.34 12.25
N GLU A 109 -8.44 -8.61 11.86
CA GLU A 109 -7.21 -9.40 11.97
C GLU A 109 -6.02 -8.73 11.23
N VAL A 110 -6.27 -8.16 10.05
CA VAL A 110 -5.26 -7.40 9.29
C VAL A 110 -4.88 -6.11 9.99
N LEU A 111 -5.84 -5.35 10.52
CA LEU A 111 -5.55 -4.13 11.28
C LEU A 111 -4.72 -4.42 12.53
N LYS A 112 -5.02 -5.51 13.24
CA LYS A 112 -4.21 -5.97 14.36
C LYS A 112 -2.77 -6.29 13.93
N LYS A 113 -2.60 -7.10 12.88
CA LYS A 113 -1.26 -7.42 12.34
C LYS A 113 -0.50 -6.20 11.85
N ARG A 114 -1.20 -5.20 11.29
CA ARG A 114 -0.61 -3.92 10.92
C ARG A 114 -0.06 -3.19 12.15
N GLN A 115 -0.79 -3.17 13.27
CA GLN A 115 -0.30 -2.53 14.49
C GLN A 115 0.93 -3.24 15.06
N GLU A 116 0.91 -4.57 15.11
CA GLU A 116 2.06 -5.40 15.53
C GLU A 116 3.28 -5.15 14.63
N PHE A 117 3.06 -5.03 13.32
CA PHE A 117 4.10 -4.71 12.35
C PHE A 117 4.68 -3.31 12.59
N VAL A 118 3.83 -2.29 12.77
CA VAL A 118 4.25 -0.91 13.06
C VAL A 118 5.07 -0.86 14.35
N TYR A 119 4.63 -1.57 15.40
CA TYR A 119 5.38 -1.69 16.64
C TYR A 119 6.76 -2.30 16.41
N THR A 120 6.84 -3.42 15.69
CA THR A 120 8.10 -4.12 15.38
C THR A 120 9.09 -3.21 14.62
N VAL A 121 8.61 -2.48 13.61
CA VAL A 121 9.45 -1.56 12.83
C VAL A 121 9.87 -0.35 13.69
N SER A 122 8.97 0.15 14.54
CA SER A 122 9.25 1.27 15.44
C SER A 122 10.27 0.89 16.50
N GLU A 123 10.23 -0.33 17.04
CA GLU A 123 11.23 -0.82 17.99
C GLU A 123 12.62 -0.91 17.34
N LYS A 124 12.70 -1.42 16.10
CA LYS A 124 13.95 -1.42 15.32
C LYS A 124 14.48 0.00 15.13
N TRP A 125 13.59 0.96 14.85
CA TRP A 125 13.96 2.37 14.73
C TRP A 125 14.50 2.93 16.05
N GLN A 126 13.78 2.77 17.16
CA GLN A 126 14.18 3.27 18.48
C GLN A 126 15.53 2.70 18.93
N ARG A 127 15.75 1.39 18.75
CA ARG A 127 17.04 0.74 19.07
C ARG A 127 18.20 1.21 18.21
N SER A 128 17.93 1.80 17.04
CA SER A 128 18.96 2.33 16.14
C SER A 128 19.46 3.73 16.55
N ASN A 129 18.96 4.31 17.65
CA ASN A 129 19.30 5.67 18.12
C ASN A 129 19.17 6.74 17.03
N LEU A 130 18.20 6.60 16.12
CA LEU A 130 17.95 7.56 15.05
C LEU A 130 16.92 8.59 15.52
N SER A 131 17.29 9.87 15.51
CA SER A 131 16.38 10.96 15.93
C SER A 131 15.25 11.23 14.92
N ALA A 132 15.45 10.89 13.65
CA ALA A 132 14.45 11.04 12.60
C ALA A 132 14.70 10.05 11.46
N LEU A 133 13.60 9.57 10.84
CA LEU A 133 13.64 8.81 9.60
C LEU A 133 13.27 9.73 8.44
N ILE A 134 14.18 9.93 7.49
CA ILE A 134 13.93 10.75 6.31
C ILE A 134 13.73 9.82 5.12
N SER A 135 12.51 9.83 4.57
CA SER A 135 12.21 9.21 3.29
C SER A 135 12.30 10.28 2.20
N PRO A 136 12.94 10.02 1.04
CA PRO A 136 12.89 10.96 -0.06
C PRO A 136 11.43 11.20 -0.47
N ALA A 137 11.03 12.47 -0.55
CA ALA A 137 9.73 12.83 -1.11
C ALA A 137 9.68 12.34 -2.56
N PHE A 138 8.61 11.62 -2.90
CA PHE A 138 8.34 11.27 -4.30
C PHE A 138 7.95 12.56 -5.02
N PRO A 139 8.65 12.97 -6.10
CA PRO A 139 8.07 13.93 -7.01
C PRO A 139 6.81 13.29 -7.61
N GLN A 140 5.71 14.03 -7.56
CA GLN A 140 4.45 13.67 -8.25
C GLN A 140 4.68 13.62 -9.76
#